data_AF-A0A7S6MRV4-F1
#
_entry.id   AF-A0A7S6MRV4-F1
#
_cell.length_a   1.000
_cell.length_b   1.000
_cell.length_c   1.000
_cell.angle_alpha   90.00
_cell.angle_beta   90.00
_cell.angle_gamma   90.00
#
_symmetry.space_group_name_H-M   'P 1'
#
loop_
_entity.id
_entity.type
_entity.pdbx_description
1 polymer ?
#
loop_
_entity_poly.entity_id
_entity_poly.type
_entity_poly.pdbx_seq_one_letter_code
_entity_poly.pdbx_strand_id
1 'polypeptide(L)'
;MLPKNLISLHKHEEKIREDSFRLIEAQQNLSDHLAMIHGSMTVIYALAHDHANATDDELTVQYLGLRLFNSTASSIKLGLSGYYQSAFALMRDIFETVALLDYLQTNPNQIAVWKTSDKKQRIAKFGPGAIRNALNSRDQLSGNKRKEMYDRLSEYASHATAPSFQLLAPERLGKIGPFLSEKYLRTWLEEMVKFLVHGATIFMDHFENVEPPLLLEKTDFLAHANRWRNKYMGNPE
;
A
#
# COMPACT_ATOMS: atom_id res chain seq x y z
N MET A 1 -28.08 9.07 -21.00
CA MET A 1 -27.33 10.34 -20.84
C MET A 1 -26.90 10.44 -19.38
N LEU A 2 -25.61 10.72 -19.10
CA LEU A 2 -25.12 10.81 -17.72
C LEU A 2 -25.64 12.08 -17.02
N PRO A 3 -25.96 12.03 -15.71
CA PRO A 3 -26.32 13.20 -14.92
C PRO A 3 -25.26 14.32 -14.97
N LYS A 4 -25.68 15.58 -15.12
CA LYS A 4 -24.77 16.75 -15.22
C LYS A 4 -23.86 16.91 -14.00
N ASN A 5 -24.35 16.59 -12.82
CA ASN A 5 -23.58 16.61 -11.58
C ASN A 5 -22.44 15.58 -11.58
N LEU A 6 -22.64 14.38 -12.13
CA LEU A 6 -21.57 13.38 -12.25
C LEU A 6 -20.49 13.83 -13.24
N ILE A 7 -20.88 14.45 -14.36
CA ILE A 7 -19.92 15.02 -15.32
C ILE A 7 -19.11 16.15 -14.68
N SER A 8 -19.78 17.05 -13.95
CA SER A 8 -19.11 18.16 -13.27
C SER A 8 -18.17 17.67 -12.16
N LEU A 9 -18.57 16.64 -11.41
CA LEU A 9 -17.75 16.01 -10.39
C LEU A 9 -16.47 15.44 -10.99
N HIS A 10 -16.59 14.65 -12.05
CA HIS A 10 -15.43 14.05 -12.72
C HIS A 10 -14.46 15.09 -13.28
N LYS A 11 -14.97 16.18 -13.89
CA LYS A 11 -14.11 17.29 -14.34
C LYS A 11 -13.33 17.94 -13.20
N HIS A 12 -13.94 18.05 -12.02
CA HIS A 12 -13.29 18.61 -10.84
C HIS A 12 -12.23 17.66 -10.27
N GLU A 13 -12.48 16.34 -10.28
CA GLU A 13 -11.49 15.31 -9.94
C GLU A 13 -10.25 15.38 -10.85
N GLU A 14 -10.45 15.51 -12.16
CA GLU A 14 -9.35 15.60 -13.14
C GLU A 14 -8.55 16.89 -12.97
N LYS A 15 -9.22 18.02 -12.70
CA LYS A 15 -8.52 19.27 -12.37
C LYS A 15 -7.64 19.14 -11.12
N ILE A 16 -8.16 18.53 -10.05
CA ILE A 16 -7.38 18.29 -8.82
C ILE A 16 -6.23 17.32 -9.08
N ARG A 17 -6.41 16.34 -9.97
CA ARG A 17 -5.35 15.43 -10.39
C ARG A 17 -4.21 16.17 -11.09
N GLU A 18 -4.52 17.06 -12.02
CA GLU A 18 -3.51 17.93 -12.67
C GLU A 18 -2.80 18.84 -11.66
N ASP A 19 -3.56 19.46 -10.75
CA ASP A 19 -2.98 20.28 -9.67
C ASP A 19 -2.05 19.44 -8.76
N SER A 20 -2.44 18.20 -8.45
CA SER A 20 -1.65 17.27 -7.64
C SER A 20 -0.34 16.89 -8.33
N PHE A 21 -0.36 16.61 -9.64
CA PHE A 21 0.86 16.37 -10.40
C PHE A 21 1.79 17.59 -10.39
N ARG A 22 1.25 18.80 -10.60
CA ARG A 22 2.04 20.03 -10.51
C ARG A 22 2.71 20.20 -9.14
N LEU A 23 2.03 19.86 -8.05
CA LEU A 23 2.63 19.89 -6.70
C LEU A 23 3.72 18.84 -6.51
N ILE A 24 3.55 17.65 -7.09
CA ILE A 24 4.54 16.56 -7.02
C ILE A 24 5.78 16.91 -7.83
N GLU A 25 5.61 17.40 -9.06
CA GLU A 25 6.69 17.78 -9.97
C GLU A 25 7.49 18.98 -9.43
N ALA A 26 6.85 19.89 -8.72
CA ALA A 26 7.51 21.02 -8.07
C ALA A 26 8.45 20.59 -6.92
N GLN A 27 8.38 19.33 -6.46
CA GLN A 27 9.12 18.84 -5.30
C GLN A 27 9.80 17.52 -5.59
N GLN A 28 11.13 17.54 -5.70
CA GLN A 28 11.91 16.37 -6.09
C GLN A 28 11.66 15.16 -5.19
N ASN A 29 11.48 15.36 -3.88
CA ASN A 29 11.20 14.26 -2.96
C ASN A 29 9.85 13.57 -3.25
N LEU A 30 8.82 14.34 -3.57
CA LEU A 30 7.50 13.77 -3.92
C LEU A 30 7.56 13.03 -5.26
N SER A 31 8.27 13.59 -6.24
CA SER A 31 8.52 12.92 -7.52
C SER A 31 9.24 11.59 -7.32
N ASP A 32 10.27 11.55 -6.48
CA ASP A 32 11.00 10.31 -6.17
C ASP A 32 10.11 9.28 -5.45
N HIS A 33 9.25 9.72 -4.51
CA HIS A 33 8.31 8.81 -3.85
C HIS A 33 7.31 8.20 -4.84
N LEU A 34 6.76 9.01 -5.75
CA LEU A 34 5.84 8.52 -6.78
C LEU A 34 6.54 7.55 -7.74
N ALA A 35 7.78 7.85 -8.15
CA ALA A 35 8.58 6.96 -9.00
C ALA A 35 8.87 5.61 -8.30
N MET A 36 9.16 5.63 -7.00
CA MET A 36 9.39 4.41 -6.23
C MET A 36 8.10 3.60 -6.01
N ILE A 37 6.95 4.26 -5.82
CA ILE A 37 5.63 3.61 -5.80
C ILE A 37 5.39 2.90 -7.13
N HIS A 38 5.62 3.58 -8.25
CA HIS A 38 5.48 3.01 -9.59
C HIS A 38 6.40 1.79 -9.77
N GLY A 39 7.68 1.89 -9.43
CA GLY A 39 8.62 0.76 -9.51
C GLY A 39 8.18 -0.44 -8.66
N SER A 40 7.60 -0.20 -7.49
CA SER A 40 7.04 -1.26 -6.64
C SER A 40 5.84 -1.93 -7.32
N MET A 41 4.95 -1.16 -7.94
CA MET A 41 3.83 -1.69 -8.70
C MET A 41 4.28 -2.50 -9.93
N THR A 42 5.32 -2.04 -10.63
CA THR A 42 5.89 -2.75 -11.78
C THR A 42 6.37 -4.14 -11.41
N VAL A 43 7.18 -4.28 -10.35
CA VAL A 43 7.68 -5.60 -9.95
C VAL A 43 6.57 -6.50 -9.37
N ILE A 44 5.60 -5.93 -8.66
CA ILE A 44 4.41 -6.67 -8.20
C ILE A 44 3.62 -7.19 -9.40
N TYR A 45 3.39 -6.36 -10.42
CA TYR A 45 2.68 -6.77 -11.63
C TYR A 45 3.41 -7.90 -12.34
N ALA A 46 4.71 -7.73 -12.59
CA ALA A 46 5.53 -8.73 -13.27
C ALA A 46 5.46 -10.12 -12.59
N LEU A 47 5.51 -10.17 -11.26
CA LEU A 47 5.45 -11.44 -10.52
C LEU A 47 4.03 -11.96 -10.26
N ALA A 48 3.03 -11.08 -10.12
CA ALA A 48 1.66 -11.49 -9.88
C ALA A 48 0.91 -11.89 -11.17
N HIS A 49 1.32 -11.34 -12.32
CA HIS A 49 0.65 -11.51 -13.61
C HIS A 49 1.51 -12.23 -14.64
N ASP A 50 2.76 -11.82 -14.85
CA ASP A 50 3.58 -12.34 -15.96
C ASP A 50 4.32 -13.63 -15.60
N HIS A 51 4.61 -13.84 -14.31
CA HIS A 51 5.21 -15.09 -13.84
C HIS A 51 4.21 -16.25 -13.92
N ALA A 52 4.57 -17.33 -14.60
CA ALA A 52 3.83 -18.57 -14.56
C ALA A 52 4.10 -19.29 -13.22
N ASN A 53 3.06 -19.51 -12.42
CA ASN A 53 3.19 -20.19 -11.13
C ASN A 53 3.62 -21.66 -11.31
N ALA A 54 4.56 -22.12 -10.49
CA ALA A 54 4.97 -23.52 -10.41
C ALA A 54 4.11 -24.31 -9.41
N THR A 55 3.55 -23.64 -8.40
CA THR A 55 2.74 -24.28 -7.36
C THR A 55 1.40 -23.56 -7.12
N ASP A 56 0.48 -24.26 -6.45
CA ASP A 56 -0.80 -23.68 -6.02
C ASP A 56 -0.63 -22.65 -4.89
N ASP A 57 0.43 -22.79 -4.09
CA ASP A 57 0.79 -21.83 -3.05
C ASP A 57 1.38 -20.55 -3.66
N GLU A 58 2.21 -20.66 -4.69
CA GLU A 58 2.64 -19.49 -5.49
C GLU A 58 1.46 -18.78 -6.14
N LEU A 59 0.52 -19.52 -6.75
CA LEU A 59 -0.70 -18.92 -7.30
C LEU A 59 -1.51 -18.15 -6.23
N THR A 60 -1.56 -18.71 -5.02
CA THR A 60 -2.22 -18.05 -3.88
C THR A 60 -1.51 -16.75 -3.51
N VAL A 61 -0.18 -16.75 -3.50
CA VAL A 61 0.63 -15.54 -3.27
C VAL A 61 0.42 -14.52 -4.40
N GLN A 62 0.36 -14.95 -5.66
CA GLN A 62 0.06 -14.07 -6.79
C GLN A 62 -1.29 -13.36 -6.63
N TYR A 63 -2.33 -14.04 -6.14
CA TYR A 63 -3.61 -13.39 -5.83
C TYR A 63 -3.50 -12.31 -4.75
N LEU A 64 -2.64 -12.49 -3.75
CA LEU A 64 -2.34 -11.44 -2.77
C LEU A 64 -1.58 -10.27 -3.42
N GLY A 65 -0.66 -10.56 -4.36
CA GLY A 65 0.01 -9.55 -5.19
C GLY A 65 -0.97 -8.73 -6.04
N LEU A 66 -1.93 -9.38 -6.71
CA LEU A 66 -2.99 -8.70 -7.47
C LEU A 66 -3.85 -7.80 -6.58
N ARG A 67 -4.19 -8.27 -5.36
CA ARG A 67 -4.90 -7.43 -4.37
C ARG A 67 -4.06 -6.20 -4.00
N LEU A 68 -2.78 -6.39 -3.70
CA LEU A 68 -1.86 -5.32 -3.35
C LEU A 68 -1.75 -4.28 -4.48
N PHE A 69 -1.62 -4.74 -5.73
CA PHE A 69 -1.61 -3.87 -6.91
C PHE A 69 -2.91 -3.07 -7.04
N ASN A 70 -4.06 -3.74 -6.97
CA ASN A 70 -5.37 -3.10 -7.15
C ASN A 70 -5.69 -2.08 -6.04
N SER A 71 -5.37 -2.41 -4.79
CA SER A 71 -5.54 -1.49 -3.65
C SER A 71 -4.62 -0.27 -3.80
N THR A 72 -3.39 -0.46 -4.28
CA THR A 72 -2.44 0.63 -4.56
C THR A 72 -2.92 1.52 -5.70
N ALA A 73 -3.27 0.94 -6.86
CA ALA A 73 -3.77 1.69 -8.00
C ALA A 73 -5.01 2.52 -7.66
N SER A 74 -5.93 1.94 -6.89
CA SER A 74 -7.13 2.62 -6.40
C SER A 74 -6.79 3.75 -5.43
N SER A 75 -5.83 3.54 -4.53
CA SER A 75 -5.36 4.57 -3.60
C SER A 75 -4.69 5.73 -4.32
N ILE A 76 -3.88 5.46 -5.36
CA ILE A 76 -3.28 6.49 -6.22
C ILE A 76 -4.35 7.32 -6.92
N LYS A 77 -5.35 6.67 -7.51
CA LYS A 77 -6.46 7.39 -8.16
C LYS A 77 -7.15 8.31 -7.16
N LEU A 78 -7.54 7.81 -5.99
CA LEU A 78 -8.27 8.57 -4.98
C LEU A 78 -7.42 9.68 -4.36
N GLY A 79 -6.14 9.42 -4.06
CA GLY A 79 -5.21 10.38 -3.46
C GLY A 79 -4.93 11.55 -4.40
N LEU A 80 -4.66 11.27 -5.68
CA LEU A 80 -4.45 12.30 -6.70
C LEU A 80 -5.72 13.08 -7.05
N SER A 81 -6.90 12.46 -6.92
CA SER A 81 -8.18 13.15 -7.14
C SER A 81 -8.73 13.85 -5.91
N GLY A 82 -8.00 13.91 -4.77
CA GLY A 82 -8.42 14.67 -3.59
C GLY A 82 -9.37 13.95 -2.62
N TYR A 83 -9.49 12.63 -2.71
CA TYR A 83 -10.24 11.77 -1.79
C TYR A 83 -9.32 11.13 -0.73
N TYR A 84 -8.61 11.97 0.04
CA TYR A 84 -7.53 11.52 0.92
C TYR A 84 -7.98 10.50 1.98
N GLN A 85 -9.15 10.66 2.61
CA GLN A 85 -9.65 9.70 3.59
C GLN A 85 -9.79 8.31 2.97
N SER A 86 -10.41 8.21 1.79
CA SER A 86 -10.57 6.94 1.06
C SER A 86 -9.23 6.38 0.58
N ALA A 87 -8.29 7.25 0.17
CA ALA A 87 -6.94 6.84 -0.21
C ALA A 87 -6.17 6.22 0.98
N PHE A 88 -6.24 6.83 2.17
CA PHE A 88 -5.64 6.28 3.39
C PHE A 88 -6.37 5.03 3.89
N ALA A 89 -7.68 4.89 3.67
CA ALA A 89 -8.41 3.67 4.02
C ALA A 89 -7.89 2.46 3.25
N LEU A 90 -7.56 2.63 1.96
CA LEU A 90 -6.90 1.58 1.16
C LEU A 90 -5.47 1.29 1.62
N MET A 91 -4.77 2.27 2.18
CA MET A 91 -3.43 2.07 2.75
C MET A 91 -3.45 1.10 3.93
N ARG A 92 -4.55 1.02 4.69
CA ARG A 92 -4.73 -0.01 5.72
C ARG A 92 -4.80 -1.41 5.11
N ASP A 93 -5.57 -1.59 4.05
CA ASP A 93 -5.67 -2.88 3.34
C ASP A 93 -4.31 -3.32 2.77
N ILE A 94 -3.55 -2.36 2.21
CA ILE A 94 -2.16 -2.56 1.77
C ILE A 94 -1.28 -3.02 2.93
N PHE A 95 -1.29 -2.30 4.04
CA PHE A 95 -0.50 -2.65 5.23
C PHE A 95 -0.82 -4.06 5.77
N GLU A 96 -2.10 -4.41 5.87
CA GLU A 96 -2.53 -5.72 6.34
C GLU A 96 -2.15 -6.84 5.36
N THR A 97 -2.27 -6.59 4.05
CA THR A 97 -1.86 -7.54 3.01
C THR A 97 -0.36 -7.79 3.05
N VAL A 98 0.44 -6.73 3.20
CA VAL A 98 1.90 -6.83 3.36
C VAL A 98 2.27 -7.62 4.61
N ALA A 99 1.60 -7.37 5.74
CA ALA A 99 1.85 -8.14 6.97
C ALA A 99 1.49 -9.63 6.80
N LEU A 100 0.41 -9.95 6.08
CA LEU A 100 0.08 -11.34 5.76
C LEU A 100 1.14 -11.99 4.86
N LEU A 101 1.59 -11.29 3.81
CA LEU A 101 2.67 -11.76 2.94
C LEU A 101 3.97 -12.02 3.72
N ASP A 102 4.33 -11.13 4.65
CA ASP A 102 5.52 -11.27 5.53
C ASP A 102 5.41 -12.51 6.42
N TYR A 103 4.23 -12.72 7.01
CA TYR A 103 3.98 -13.89 7.83
C TYR A 103 4.09 -15.18 7.01
N LEU A 104 3.46 -15.23 5.84
CA LEU A 104 3.46 -16.41 4.98
C LEU A 104 4.86 -16.71 4.40
N GLN A 105 5.68 -15.69 4.15
CA GLN A 105 7.06 -15.86 3.65
C GLN A 105 7.90 -16.70 4.63
N THR A 106 7.76 -16.41 5.93
CA THR A 106 8.48 -17.14 6.99
C THR A 106 7.73 -18.39 7.48
N ASN A 107 6.51 -18.62 7.00
CA ASN A 107 5.65 -19.74 7.38
C ASN A 107 4.94 -20.34 6.15
N PRO A 108 5.68 -20.86 5.15
CA PRO A 108 5.10 -21.27 3.87
C PRO A 108 4.01 -22.35 4.01
N ASN A 109 4.17 -23.28 4.96
CA ASN A 109 3.15 -24.30 5.27
C ASN A 109 1.80 -23.73 5.73
N GLN A 110 1.74 -22.45 6.11
CA GLN A 110 0.50 -21.78 6.49
C GLN A 110 -0.30 -21.25 5.30
N ILE A 111 0.26 -21.20 4.09
CA ILE A 111 -0.44 -20.74 2.88
C ILE A 111 -1.65 -21.65 2.60
N ALA A 112 -1.42 -22.97 2.53
CA ALA A 112 -2.48 -23.95 2.36
C ALA A 112 -3.53 -23.90 3.50
N VAL A 113 -3.09 -23.69 4.75
CA VAL A 113 -3.99 -23.56 5.91
C VAL A 113 -4.85 -22.31 5.81
N TRP A 114 -4.26 -21.17 5.45
CA TRP A 114 -4.98 -19.90 5.29
C TRP A 114 -6.02 -19.98 4.19
N LYS A 115 -5.64 -20.54 3.04
CA LYS A 115 -6.49 -20.73 1.85
C LYS A 115 -7.73 -21.57 2.16
N THR A 116 -7.56 -22.65 2.92
CA THR A 116 -8.64 -23.59 3.25
C THR A 116 -9.40 -23.26 4.53
N SER A 117 -8.96 -22.24 5.29
CA SER A 117 -9.59 -21.84 6.55
C SER A 117 -11.02 -21.34 6.33
N ASP A 118 -11.93 -21.77 7.21
CA ASP A 118 -13.24 -21.13 7.30
C ASP A 118 -13.13 -19.70 7.87
N LYS A 119 -14.26 -18.97 7.90
CA LYS A 119 -14.28 -17.59 8.40
C LYS A 119 -13.78 -17.47 9.85
N LYS A 120 -14.15 -18.40 10.73
CA LYS A 120 -13.80 -18.37 12.16
C LYS A 120 -12.31 -18.63 12.33
N GLN A 121 -11.78 -19.65 11.66
CA GLN A 121 -10.36 -20.00 11.66
C GLN A 121 -9.52 -18.87 11.06
N ARG A 122 -9.96 -18.29 9.94
CA ARG A 122 -9.27 -17.18 9.29
C ARG A 122 -9.17 -15.96 10.19
N ILE A 123 -10.24 -15.56 10.87
CA ILE A 123 -10.19 -14.44 11.82
C ILE A 123 -9.27 -14.75 13.01
N ALA A 124 -9.39 -15.95 13.58
CA ALA A 124 -8.65 -16.31 14.79
C ALA A 124 -7.13 -16.45 14.54
N LYS A 125 -6.73 -17.07 13.42
CA LYS A 125 -5.32 -17.38 13.11
C LYS A 125 -4.65 -16.32 12.23
N PHE A 126 -5.41 -15.72 11.32
CA PHE A 126 -4.87 -14.86 10.26
C PHE A 126 -5.53 -13.47 10.23
N GLY A 127 -6.30 -13.12 11.27
CA GLY A 127 -6.79 -11.76 11.43
C GLY A 127 -5.65 -10.77 11.67
N PRO A 128 -5.84 -9.46 11.41
CA PRO A 128 -4.77 -8.46 11.51
C PRO A 128 -4.06 -8.46 12.87
N GLY A 129 -4.79 -8.64 13.97
CA GLY A 129 -4.20 -8.74 15.30
C GLY A 129 -3.33 -9.98 15.49
N ALA A 130 -3.78 -11.14 15.02
CA ALA A 130 -3.04 -12.40 15.13
C ALA A 130 -1.73 -12.36 14.34
N ILE A 131 -1.79 -11.89 13.08
CA ILE A 131 -0.62 -11.73 12.22
C ILE A 131 0.38 -10.75 12.83
N ARG A 132 -0.06 -9.57 13.29
CA ARG A 132 0.85 -8.60 13.95
C ARG A 132 1.54 -9.19 15.18
N ASN A 133 0.80 -9.93 16.01
CA ASN A 133 1.38 -10.56 17.20
C ASN A 133 2.40 -11.63 16.82
N ALA A 134 2.13 -12.43 15.78
CA ALA A 134 3.08 -13.42 15.29
C ALA A 134 4.37 -12.76 14.75
N LEU A 135 4.25 -11.70 13.95
CA LEU A 135 5.40 -10.96 13.42
C LEU A 135 6.21 -10.26 14.52
N ASN A 136 5.55 -9.64 15.50
CA ASN A 136 6.25 -9.02 16.63
C ASN A 136 7.04 -10.05 17.45
N SER A 137 6.46 -11.23 17.69
CA SER A 137 7.14 -12.33 18.35
C SER A 137 8.34 -12.84 17.54
N ARG A 138 8.18 -13.01 16.22
CA ARG A 138 9.26 -13.41 15.30
C ARG A 138 10.44 -12.45 15.36
N ASP A 139 10.15 -11.14 15.29
CA ASP A 139 11.17 -10.10 15.25
C ASP A 139 11.69 -9.69 16.64
N GLN A 140 11.23 -10.37 17.70
CA GLN A 140 11.57 -10.07 19.11
C GLN A 140 11.33 -8.61 19.49
N LEU A 141 10.31 -8.00 18.87
CA LEU A 141 9.94 -6.62 19.15
C LEU A 141 9.05 -6.61 20.40
N SER A 142 9.58 -6.04 21.49
CA SER A 142 8.80 -5.74 22.71
C SER A 142 7.77 -4.61 22.50
N GLY A 143 7.74 -4.00 21.31
CA GLY A 143 6.97 -2.81 21.00
C GLY A 143 5.63 -3.05 20.31
N ASN A 144 4.76 -2.05 20.45
CA ASN A 144 3.46 -1.93 19.80
C ASN A 144 3.52 -1.21 18.44
N LYS A 145 4.69 -0.93 17.84
CA LYS A 145 4.81 -0.09 16.63
C LYS A 145 3.89 -0.50 15.48
N ARG A 146 3.81 -1.80 15.15
CA ARG A 146 2.86 -2.31 14.13
C ARG A 146 1.40 -2.05 14.52
N LYS A 147 1.07 -2.11 15.81
CA LYS A 147 -0.25 -1.77 16.33
C LYS A 147 -0.51 -0.27 16.24
N GLU A 148 0.45 0.58 16.60
CA GLU A 148 0.33 2.05 16.50
C GLU A 148 0.10 2.50 15.06
N MET A 149 0.84 1.93 14.11
CA MET A 149 0.64 2.18 12.68
C MET A 149 -0.77 1.77 12.23
N TYR A 150 -1.22 0.59 12.63
CA TYR A 150 -2.57 0.11 12.35
C TYR A 150 -3.65 1.00 12.98
N ASP A 151 -3.49 1.36 14.25
CA ASP A 151 -4.44 2.19 14.99
C ASP A 151 -4.55 3.56 14.32
N ARG A 152 -3.41 4.17 13.93
CA ARG A 152 -3.40 5.44 13.21
C ARG A 152 -4.15 5.36 11.88
N LEU A 153 -3.90 4.34 11.05
CA LEU A 153 -4.63 4.17 9.79
C LEU A 153 -6.12 3.86 10.01
N SER A 154 -6.44 3.07 11.04
CA SER A 154 -7.81 2.66 11.35
C SER A 154 -8.63 3.82 11.89
N GLU A 155 -8.09 4.57 12.85
CA GLU A 155 -8.76 5.66 13.54
C GLU A 155 -8.97 6.86 12.62
N TYR A 156 -7.94 7.27 11.86
CA TYR A 156 -8.02 8.47 11.03
C TYR A 156 -8.69 8.23 9.67
N ALA A 157 -8.54 7.04 9.08
CA ALA A 157 -8.95 6.85 7.69
C ALA A 157 -10.15 5.91 7.50
N SER A 158 -10.35 4.93 8.38
CA SER A 158 -11.26 3.81 8.10
C SER A 158 -12.50 3.76 8.99
N HIS A 159 -12.37 4.06 10.29
CA HIS A 159 -13.47 4.05 11.24
C HIS A 159 -14.11 5.44 11.35
N ALA A 160 -15.44 5.48 11.55
CA ALA A 160 -16.18 6.70 11.80
C ALA A 160 -15.92 7.22 13.22
N THR A 161 -14.69 7.67 13.47
CA THR A 161 -14.24 8.21 14.77
C THR A 161 -14.11 9.73 14.68
N ALA A 162 -14.12 10.43 15.81
CA ALA A 162 -13.92 11.88 15.82
C ALA A 162 -12.57 12.33 15.19
N PRO A 163 -11.44 11.62 15.39
CA PRO A 163 -10.19 11.93 14.69
C PRO A 163 -10.28 11.82 13.15
N SER A 164 -11.13 10.94 12.62
CA SER A 164 -11.33 10.82 11.16
C SER A 164 -11.84 12.10 10.50
N PHE A 165 -12.55 12.95 11.27
CA PHE A 165 -13.02 14.23 10.78
C PHE A 165 -11.90 15.21 10.47
N GLN A 166 -10.67 15.01 10.98
CA GLN A 166 -9.53 15.85 10.61
C GLN A 166 -9.25 15.77 9.11
N LEU A 167 -9.39 14.59 8.50
CA LEU A 167 -9.21 14.42 7.05
C LEU A 167 -10.35 15.04 6.24
N LEU A 168 -11.53 15.24 6.84
CA LEU A 168 -12.69 15.83 6.20
C LEU A 168 -12.84 17.34 6.46
N ALA A 169 -12.30 17.85 7.55
CA ALA A 169 -12.48 19.23 7.99
C ALA A 169 -11.13 19.90 8.32
N PRO A 170 -10.21 20.05 7.34
CA PRO A 170 -8.89 20.61 7.58
C PRO A 170 -8.93 22.05 8.14
N GLU A 171 -10.03 22.78 7.93
CA GLU A 171 -10.26 24.14 8.40
C GLU A 171 -11.50 24.24 9.32
N ARG A 172 -11.80 23.17 10.09
CA ARG A 172 -12.93 23.04 11.04
C ARG A 172 -14.32 22.91 10.41
N LEU A 173 -14.55 23.46 9.23
CA LEU A 173 -15.74 23.16 8.42
C LEU A 173 -15.47 21.96 7.51
N GLY A 174 -16.43 21.03 7.46
CA GLY A 174 -16.33 19.84 6.61
C GLY A 174 -16.24 20.22 5.14
N LYS A 175 -15.22 19.71 4.45
CA LYS A 175 -15.07 19.74 3.00
C LYS A 175 -15.58 18.42 2.44
N ILE A 176 -16.65 18.49 1.66
CA ILE A 176 -17.10 17.36 0.85
C ILE A 176 -16.07 17.18 -0.28
N GLY A 177 -15.48 15.99 -0.39
CA GLY A 177 -14.51 15.69 -1.43
C GLY A 177 -15.11 15.75 -2.84
N PRO A 178 -14.30 16.02 -3.87
CA PRO A 178 -12.84 16.09 -3.83
C PRO A 178 -12.32 17.51 -3.56
N PHE A 179 -11.19 17.61 -2.85
CA PHE A 179 -10.48 18.88 -2.65
C PHE A 179 -8.97 18.65 -2.66
N LEU A 180 -8.21 19.67 -3.06
CA LEU A 180 -6.75 19.63 -3.02
C LEU A 180 -6.23 19.99 -1.61
N SER A 181 -5.27 19.21 -1.11
CA SER A 181 -4.52 19.53 0.10
C SER A 181 -3.08 19.06 -0.05
N GLU A 182 -2.14 20.00 -0.16
CA GLU A 182 -0.71 19.66 -0.26
C GLU A 182 -0.25 18.82 0.94
N LYS A 183 -0.69 19.17 2.14
CA LYS A 183 -0.38 18.42 3.37
C LYS A 183 -0.79 16.95 3.24
N TYR A 184 -2.04 16.69 2.85
CA TYR A 184 -2.54 15.32 2.76
C TYR A 184 -1.94 14.55 1.59
N LEU A 185 -1.71 15.21 0.44
CA LEU A 185 -1.02 14.61 -0.70
C LEU A 185 0.40 14.17 -0.32
N ARG A 186 1.16 15.05 0.33
CA ARG A 186 2.52 14.76 0.83
C ARG A 186 2.51 13.58 1.79
N THR A 187 1.71 13.66 2.86
CA THR A 187 1.67 12.59 3.88
C THR A 187 1.23 11.26 3.28
N TRP A 188 0.26 11.27 2.36
CA TRP A 188 -0.18 10.05 1.69
C TRP A 188 0.94 9.43 0.84
N LEU A 189 1.66 10.21 0.04
CA LEU A 189 2.80 9.71 -0.76
C LEU A 189 3.92 9.14 0.13
N GLU A 190 4.32 9.88 1.16
CA GLU A 190 5.41 9.50 2.08
C GLU A 190 5.10 8.23 2.86
N GLU A 191 3.84 7.97 3.20
CA GLU A 191 3.42 6.74 3.88
C GLU A 191 3.23 5.58 2.88
N MET A 192 2.60 5.84 1.74
CA MET A 192 2.35 4.82 0.70
C MET A 192 3.65 4.17 0.24
N VAL A 193 4.67 4.98 -0.08
CA VAL A 193 5.95 4.48 -0.58
C VAL A 193 6.63 3.55 0.42
N LYS A 194 6.58 3.83 1.73
CA LYS A 194 7.20 3.00 2.76
C LYS A 194 6.56 1.62 2.82
N PHE A 195 5.23 1.57 2.81
CA PHE A 195 4.50 0.30 2.83
C PHE A 195 4.72 -0.50 1.56
N LEU A 196 4.70 0.16 0.41
CA LEU A 196 4.75 -0.53 -0.86
C LEU A 196 6.16 -1.02 -1.21
N VAL A 197 7.21 -0.27 -0.89
CA VAL A 197 8.61 -0.73 -1.06
C VAL A 197 8.87 -1.96 -0.19
N HIS A 198 8.45 -1.92 1.07
CA HIS A 198 8.57 -3.06 1.97
C HIS A 198 7.75 -4.26 1.48
N GLY A 199 6.51 -4.02 1.08
CA GLY A 199 5.60 -5.03 0.54
C GLY A 199 6.09 -5.69 -0.73
N ALA A 200 6.60 -4.91 -1.69
CA ALA A 200 7.17 -5.43 -2.92
C ALA A 200 8.44 -6.27 -2.63
N THR A 201 9.28 -5.83 -1.69
CA THR A 201 10.46 -6.62 -1.25
C THR A 201 10.05 -7.99 -0.73
N ILE A 202 9.13 -8.04 0.24
CA ILE A 202 8.61 -9.30 0.79
C ILE A 202 7.94 -10.14 -0.31
N PHE A 203 7.13 -9.53 -1.17
CA PHE A 203 6.40 -10.23 -2.21
C PHE A 203 7.35 -10.93 -3.19
N MET A 204 8.43 -10.26 -3.60
CA MET A 204 9.45 -10.85 -4.47
C MET A 204 10.11 -12.10 -3.88
N ASP A 205 10.27 -12.14 -2.55
CA ASP A 205 10.96 -13.24 -1.85
C ASP A 205 10.13 -14.54 -1.82
N HIS A 206 8.84 -14.49 -2.20
CA HIS A 206 8.04 -15.70 -2.41
C HIS A 206 8.36 -16.41 -3.73
N PHE A 207 9.10 -15.77 -4.64
CA PHE A 207 9.41 -16.30 -5.97
C PHE A 207 10.92 -16.52 -6.11
N GLU A 208 11.40 -17.65 -5.61
CA GLU A 208 12.82 -18.02 -5.63
C GLU A 208 13.34 -18.24 -7.05
N ASN A 209 12.55 -18.93 -7.88
CA ASN A 209 12.91 -19.29 -9.24
C ASN A 209 12.01 -18.55 -10.22
N VAL A 210 12.57 -17.60 -10.96
CA VAL A 210 11.86 -16.83 -11.98
C VAL A 210 12.65 -16.80 -13.28
N GLU A 211 11.96 -16.60 -14.39
CA GLU A 211 12.59 -16.47 -15.71
C GLU A 211 13.56 -15.27 -15.75
N PRO A 212 14.63 -15.31 -16.57
CA PRO A 212 15.66 -14.27 -16.60
C PRO A 212 15.14 -12.82 -16.72
N PRO A 213 14.11 -12.51 -17.54
CA PRO A 213 13.55 -11.15 -17.59
C PRO A 213 12.97 -10.67 -16.25
N LEU A 214 12.31 -11.58 -15.51
CA LEU A 214 11.74 -11.25 -14.20
C LEU A 214 12.83 -11.11 -13.13
N LEU A 215 13.94 -11.84 -13.26
CA LEU A 215 15.11 -11.67 -12.39
C LEU A 215 15.76 -10.29 -12.57
N LEU A 216 15.82 -9.81 -13.82
CA LEU A 216 16.28 -8.45 -14.12
C LEU A 216 15.36 -7.41 -13.47
N GLU A 217 14.04 -7.57 -13.59
CA GLU A 217 13.08 -6.67 -12.94
C GLU A 217 13.21 -6.65 -11.42
N LYS A 218 13.38 -7.82 -10.78
CA LYS A 218 13.68 -7.90 -9.33
C LYS A 218 14.96 -7.14 -8.98
N THR A 219 16.01 -7.30 -9.79
CA THR A 219 17.32 -6.66 -9.57
C THR A 219 17.24 -5.14 -9.72
N ASP A 220 16.61 -4.66 -10.77
CA ASP A 220 16.44 -3.23 -11.06
C ASP A 220 15.59 -2.55 -9.99
N PHE A 221 14.50 -3.21 -9.56
CA PHE A 221 13.70 -2.75 -8.44
C PHE A 221 14.53 -2.65 -7.16
N LEU A 222 15.29 -3.68 -6.79
CA LEU A 222 16.13 -3.66 -5.58
C LEU A 222 17.18 -2.57 -5.64
N ALA A 223 17.80 -2.34 -6.79
CA ALA A 223 18.75 -1.24 -6.99
C ALA A 223 18.09 0.12 -6.79
N HIS A 224 16.87 0.32 -7.32
CA HIS A 224 16.08 1.54 -7.12
C HIS A 224 15.67 1.71 -5.64
N ALA A 225 15.15 0.66 -5.01
CA ALA A 225 14.73 0.67 -3.61
C ALA A 225 15.90 1.00 -2.67
N ASN A 226 17.10 0.48 -2.94
CA ASN A 226 18.30 0.79 -2.18
C ASN A 226 18.71 2.26 -2.32
N ARG A 227 18.71 2.82 -3.53
CA ARG A 227 18.97 4.26 -3.75
C ARG A 227 17.94 5.13 -3.03
N TRP A 228 16.67 4.79 -3.15
CA TRP A 228 15.58 5.48 -2.49
C TRP A 228 15.72 5.43 -0.96
N ARG A 229 15.96 4.25 -0.39
CA ARG A 229 16.17 4.06 1.05
C ARG A 229 17.35 4.87 1.56
N ASN A 230 18.49 4.83 0.87
CA ASN A 230 19.68 5.58 1.29
C ASN A 230 19.41 7.09 1.31
N LYS A 231 18.62 7.60 0.35
CA LYS A 231 18.28 9.03 0.27
C LYS A 231 17.28 9.49 1.32
N TYR A 232 16.29 8.66 1.68
CA TYR A 232 15.14 9.09 2.49
C TYR A 232 14.99 8.42 3.85
N MET A 233 15.70 7.32 4.09
CA MET A 233 15.61 6.50 5.30
C MET A 233 16.97 6.24 5.95
N GLY A 234 18.08 6.57 5.28
CA GLY A 234 19.40 6.57 5.89
C GLY A 234 19.49 7.65 6.96
N ASN A 235 20.12 7.35 8.11
CA ASN A 235 20.45 8.38 9.09
C ASN A 235 21.29 9.47 8.40
N PRO A 236 21.06 10.77 8.66
CA PRO A 236 22.14 11.72 8.49
C PRO A 236 23.30 11.25 9.38
N GLU A 237 24.50 11.20 8.82
CA GLU A 237 25.73 11.05 9.62
C GLU A 237 25.77 12.04 10.79
#